data_AF-A0A3L6JQ28-F1
#
_entry.id   AF-A0A3L6JQ28-F1
#
_cell.length_a   1.000
_cell.length_b   1.000
_cell.length_c   1.000
_cell.angle_alpha   90.00
_cell.angle_beta   90.00
_cell.angle_gamma   90.00
#
_symmetry.space_group_name_H-M   'P 1'
#
loop_
_entity.id
_entity.type
_entity.pdbx_description
1 polymer ?
#
loop_
_entity_poly.entity_id
_entity_poly.type
_entity_poly.pdbx_seq_one_letter_code
_entity_poly.pdbx_strand_id
1 'polypeptide(L)'
;MTKPDEYYAANVFPPLAWALELYFKQGRRSKETPVVEIAFSAGEHKAALRTQGQHEIVVWFSKQEVFLRPRCTYDKDCKFMGPRINARDREAVKALPWDKTDQTKFFKPTRDWVLKLNLDFTTLVRALVTVCDRMVTIPLTTRYGKTFDKFDDYRRHKWPEDATPDNKSRLLEEVLLRVAFWFQTAADVGALKKAQANQHS
;
A
#
# COMPACT_ATOMS: atom_id res chain seq x y z
N MET A 1 6.24 -8.71 18.33
CA MET A 1 5.25 -7.76 17.77
C MET A 1 6.00 -6.82 16.84
N THR A 2 5.76 -6.93 15.54
CA THR A 2 6.26 -5.98 14.53
C THR A 2 5.70 -4.60 14.85
N LYS A 3 6.51 -3.54 14.76
CA LYS A 3 5.99 -2.18 15.01
C LYS A 3 4.95 -1.86 13.92
N PRO A 4 3.86 -1.13 14.20
CA PRO A 4 2.86 -0.83 13.18
C PRO A 4 3.43 -0.14 11.93
N ASP A 5 4.48 0.66 12.10
CA ASP A 5 5.20 1.33 11.00
C ASP A 5 6.05 0.39 10.13
N GLU A 6 6.24 -0.87 10.52
CA GLU A 6 6.99 -1.87 9.77
C GLU A 6 6.10 -2.76 8.88
N TYR A 7 4.76 -2.66 9.01
CA TYR A 7 3.86 -3.41 8.12
C TYR A 7 3.96 -2.89 6.69
N TYR A 8 4.17 -3.80 5.73
CA TYR A 8 4.24 -3.41 4.31
C TYR A 8 2.97 -2.70 3.84
N ALA A 9 1.81 -3.17 4.30
CA ALA A 9 0.53 -2.55 4.00
C ALA A 9 0.46 -1.05 4.38
N ALA A 10 0.97 -0.68 5.57
CA ALA A 10 1.00 0.69 6.05
C ALA A 10 1.97 1.59 5.26
N ASN A 11 2.91 1.00 4.53
CA ASN A 11 3.90 1.72 3.73
C ASN A 11 3.68 1.57 2.21
N VAL A 12 2.68 0.82 1.78
CA VAL A 12 2.33 0.61 0.36
C VAL A 12 0.97 1.16 0.01
N PHE A 13 -0.08 0.84 0.78
CA PHE A 13 -1.43 1.29 0.44
C PHE A 13 -1.62 2.80 0.50
N PRO A 14 -1.12 3.53 1.52
CA PRO A 14 -1.26 4.99 1.53
C PRO A 14 -0.53 5.67 0.37
N PRO A 15 0.75 5.38 0.08
CA PRO A 15 1.43 5.95 -1.08
C PRO A 15 0.76 5.60 -2.42
N LEU A 16 0.27 4.38 -2.55
CA LEU A 16 -0.46 3.95 -3.73
C LEU A 16 -1.79 4.71 -3.88
N ALA A 17 -2.53 4.92 -2.80
CA ALA A 17 -3.77 5.68 -2.82
C ALA A 17 -3.56 7.15 -3.20
N TRP A 18 -2.53 7.81 -2.64
CA TRP A 18 -2.14 9.16 -3.05
C TRP A 18 -1.68 9.22 -4.51
N ALA A 19 -0.98 8.20 -4.99
CA ALA A 19 -0.52 8.14 -6.38
C ALA A 19 -1.70 7.96 -7.35
N LEU A 20 -2.69 7.15 -6.99
CA LEU A 20 -3.93 7.00 -7.76
C LEU A 20 -4.72 8.30 -7.80
N GLU A 21 -4.80 9.04 -6.69
CA GLU A 21 -5.41 10.37 -6.66
C GLU A 21 -4.74 11.32 -7.67
N LEU A 22 -3.39 11.37 -7.68
CA LEU A 22 -2.64 12.17 -8.66
C LEU A 22 -2.87 11.68 -10.10
N TYR A 23 -2.94 10.36 -10.31
CA TYR A 23 -3.20 9.77 -11.62
C TYR A 23 -4.55 10.20 -12.20
N PHE A 24 -5.61 10.18 -11.38
CA PHE A 24 -6.96 10.54 -11.83
C PHE A 24 -7.21 12.05 -11.91
N LYS A 25 -6.53 12.87 -11.09
CA LYS A 25 -6.59 14.34 -11.19
C LYS A 25 -6.13 14.89 -12.55
N GLN A 26 -5.34 14.14 -13.32
CA GLN A 26 -4.90 14.51 -14.67
C GLN A 26 -6.00 14.37 -15.75
N GLY A 27 -7.28 14.24 -15.37
CA GLY A 27 -8.40 14.15 -16.31
C GLY A 27 -8.50 12.81 -17.04
N ARG A 28 -7.71 11.81 -16.62
CA ARG A 28 -7.77 10.46 -17.20
C ARG A 28 -9.05 9.78 -16.74
N ARG A 29 -10.08 9.80 -17.59
CA ARG A 29 -11.28 8.98 -17.42
C ARG A 29 -10.85 7.52 -17.36
N SER A 30 -10.99 6.88 -16.21
CA SER A 30 -10.95 5.43 -16.16
C SER A 30 -12.18 4.94 -16.95
N LYS A 31 -11.96 4.05 -17.92
CA LYS A 31 -13.03 3.14 -18.35
C LYS A 31 -13.50 2.43 -17.08
N GLU A 32 -14.82 2.31 -16.86
CA GLU A 32 -15.43 1.66 -15.69
C GLU A 32 -14.50 0.59 -15.12
N THR A 33 -13.72 0.97 -14.11
CA THR A 33 -12.76 0.03 -13.56
C THR A 33 -13.60 -0.94 -12.74
N PRO A 34 -13.60 -2.24 -13.07
CA PRO A 34 -14.36 -3.22 -12.30
C PRO A 34 -13.95 -3.11 -10.84
N VAL A 35 -14.88 -3.37 -9.91
CA VAL A 35 -14.53 -3.47 -8.50
C VAL A 35 -13.61 -4.69 -8.34
N VAL A 36 -12.30 -4.44 -8.35
CA VAL A 36 -11.30 -5.47 -8.12
C VAL A 36 -10.96 -5.46 -6.64
N GLU A 37 -11.24 -6.57 -5.97
CA GLU A 37 -10.93 -6.82 -4.58
C GLU A 37 -9.70 -7.75 -4.47
N ILE A 38 -8.87 -7.51 -3.46
CA ILE A 38 -7.95 -8.50 -2.91
C ILE A 38 -8.22 -8.70 -1.43
N ALA A 39 -7.98 -9.92 -0.96
CA ALA A 39 -8.11 -10.28 0.44
C ALA A 39 -6.79 -10.87 0.94
N PHE A 40 -6.34 -10.39 2.10
CA PHE A 40 -5.20 -10.92 2.83
C PHE A 40 -5.73 -11.73 4.00
N SER A 41 -5.46 -13.04 4.04
CA SER A 41 -5.84 -13.88 5.19
C SER A 41 -5.16 -13.35 6.46
N ALA A 42 -5.97 -13.20 7.51
CA ALA A 42 -5.62 -12.63 8.81
C ALA A 42 -6.03 -13.59 9.96
N GLY A 43 -6.00 -14.90 9.67
CA GLY A 43 -6.34 -15.96 10.61
C GLY A 43 -7.76 -16.51 10.43
N GLU A 44 -8.21 -17.28 11.40
CA GLU A 44 -9.43 -18.08 11.31
C GLU A 44 -10.49 -17.63 12.31
N HIS A 45 -11.75 -17.72 11.92
CA HIS A 45 -12.88 -17.70 12.85
C HIS A 45 -13.07 -19.11 13.41
N LYS A 46 -12.88 -19.26 14.72
CA LYS A 46 -13.07 -20.54 15.42
C LYS A 46 -14.28 -20.46 16.34
N ALA A 47 -15.19 -21.42 16.20
CA ALA A 47 -16.31 -21.63 17.12
C ALA A 47 -16.37 -23.11 17.49
N ALA A 48 -16.62 -23.41 18.77
CA ALA A 48 -16.64 -24.78 19.30
C ALA A 48 -15.42 -25.62 18.86
N LEU A 49 -14.22 -25.03 18.95
CA LEU A 49 -12.92 -25.64 18.57
C LEU A 49 -12.77 -26.00 17.08
N ARG A 50 -13.71 -25.62 16.22
CA ARG A 50 -13.66 -25.85 14.77
C ARG A 50 -13.54 -24.54 14.01
N THR A 51 -12.79 -24.57 12.91
CA THR A 51 -12.70 -23.44 11.97
C THR A 51 -14.01 -23.35 11.17
N GLN A 52 -14.70 -22.23 11.32
CA GLN A 52 -15.99 -21.96 10.65
C GLN A 52 -15.86 -20.96 9.50
N GLY A 53 -14.80 -20.15 9.51
CA GLY A 53 -14.53 -19.18 8.46
C GLY A 53 -13.15 -18.56 8.58
N GLN A 54 -12.91 -17.56 7.72
CA GLN A 54 -11.64 -16.85 7.62
C GLN A 54 -11.81 -15.40 8.05
N HIS A 55 -10.79 -14.89 8.71
CA HIS A 55 -10.60 -13.46 8.90
C HIS A 55 -9.71 -12.95 7.78
N GLU A 56 -10.10 -11.84 7.18
CA GLU A 56 -9.41 -11.26 6.02
C GLU A 56 -9.31 -9.75 6.16
N ILE A 57 -8.20 -9.17 5.74
CA ILE A 57 -8.14 -7.74 5.45
C ILE A 57 -8.38 -7.58 3.95
N VAL A 58 -9.48 -6.93 3.62
CA VAL A 58 -9.95 -6.76 2.26
C VAL A 58 -9.54 -5.39 1.77
N VAL A 59 -9.00 -5.31 0.55
CA VAL A 59 -8.63 -4.07 -0.13
C VAL A 59 -9.35 -4.02 -1.47
N TRP A 60 -9.96 -2.88 -1.77
CA TRP A 60 -10.65 -2.70 -3.05
C TRP A 60 -10.54 -1.26 -3.54
N PHE A 61 -10.71 -1.11 -4.85
CA PHE A 61 -10.78 0.18 -5.50
C PHE A 61 -12.22 0.49 -5.86
N SER A 62 -12.72 1.68 -5.50
CA SER A 62 -14.07 2.13 -5.84
C SER A 62 -14.10 3.65 -5.90
N LYS A 63 -14.82 4.21 -6.87
CA LYS A 63 -14.96 5.67 -7.05
C LYS A 63 -13.62 6.42 -7.01
N GLN A 64 -12.59 5.85 -7.65
CA GLN A 64 -11.23 6.41 -7.69
C GLN A 64 -10.48 6.44 -6.36
N GLU A 65 -10.99 5.77 -5.33
CA GLU A 65 -10.36 5.65 -4.02
C GLU A 65 -10.03 4.20 -3.68
N VAL A 66 -9.02 4.01 -2.84
CA VAL A 66 -8.65 2.71 -2.29
C VAL A 66 -9.19 2.62 -0.87
N PHE A 67 -9.89 1.53 -0.59
CA PHE A 67 -10.47 1.26 0.71
C PHE A 67 -9.94 -0.05 1.27
N LEU A 68 -9.91 -0.13 2.60
CA LEU A 68 -9.60 -1.35 3.32
C LEU A 68 -10.65 -1.62 4.39
N ARG A 69 -10.84 -2.90 4.74
CA ARG A 69 -11.61 -3.29 5.93
C ARG A 69 -11.19 -4.67 6.42
N PRO A 70 -11.17 -4.91 7.73
CA PRO A 70 -11.26 -6.24 8.29
C PRO A 70 -12.63 -6.86 7.99
N ARG A 71 -12.65 -8.11 7.53
CA ARG A 71 -13.85 -8.90 7.22
C ARG A 71 -13.74 -10.28 7.86
N CYS A 72 -14.82 -10.74 8.49
CA CYS A 72 -15.02 -12.15 8.80
C CYS A 72 -15.93 -12.76 7.71
N THR A 73 -15.56 -13.91 7.17
CA THR A 73 -16.36 -14.58 6.12
C THR A 73 -17.53 -15.40 6.67
N TYR A 74 -17.56 -15.67 7.97
CA TYR A 74 -18.57 -16.51 8.62
C TYR A 74 -19.63 -15.70 9.36
N ASP A 75 -19.21 -14.73 10.18
CA ASP A 75 -20.08 -14.01 11.10
C ASP A 75 -19.96 -12.49 10.92
N LYS A 76 -21.09 -11.83 10.65
CA LYS A 76 -21.16 -10.39 10.42
C LYS A 76 -20.97 -9.55 11.68
N ASP A 77 -21.23 -10.13 12.84
CA ASP A 77 -21.11 -9.47 14.15
C ASP A 77 -19.80 -9.85 14.86
N CYS A 78 -18.91 -10.55 14.15
CA CYS A 78 -17.61 -10.94 14.68
C CYS A 78 -16.79 -9.70 15.07
N LYS A 79 -16.15 -9.73 16.24
CA LYS A 79 -15.26 -8.66 16.75
C LYS A 79 -14.09 -8.32 15.82
N PHE A 80 -13.74 -9.21 14.89
CA PHE A 80 -12.73 -8.95 13.87
C PHE A 80 -13.23 -7.97 12.81
N MET A 81 -14.53 -7.87 12.56
CA MET A 81 -15.11 -6.92 11.62
C MET A 81 -14.76 -5.49 12.04
N GLY A 82 -14.40 -4.67 11.06
CA GLY A 82 -14.05 -3.27 11.26
C GLY A 82 -14.71 -2.36 10.24
N PRO A 83 -14.73 -1.04 10.51
CA PRO A 83 -15.26 -0.08 9.56
C PRO A 83 -14.41 -0.05 8.29
N ARG A 84 -15.02 0.46 7.21
CA ARG A 84 -14.29 0.82 6.00
C ARG A 84 -13.35 1.98 6.30
N ILE A 85 -12.07 1.81 5.99
CA ILE A 85 -11.05 2.86 6.07
C ILE A 85 -10.63 3.31 4.67
N ASN A 86 -10.27 4.58 4.52
CA ASN A 86 -9.62 5.09 3.31
C ASN A 86 -8.13 4.82 3.41
N ALA A 87 -7.53 4.23 2.37
CA ALA A 87 -6.11 3.89 2.35
C ALA A 87 -5.19 5.11 2.52
N ARG A 88 -5.66 6.33 2.20
CA ARG A 88 -4.91 7.58 2.36
C ARG A 88 -4.60 7.90 3.83
N ASP A 89 -5.39 7.38 4.77
CA ASP A 89 -5.13 7.52 6.19
C ASP A 89 -4.17 6.44 6.66
N ARG A 90 -2.87 6.77 6.65
CA ARG A 90 -1.81 5.84 7.08
C ARG A 90 -2.00 5.38 8.52
N GLU A 91 -2.47 6.23 9.42
CA GLU A 91 -2.66 5.86 10.84
C GLU A 91 -3.81 4.86 10.99
N ALA A 92 -4.91 5.06 10.28
CA ALA A 92 -5.99 4.07 10.22
C ALA A 92 -5.54 2.74 9.59
N VAL A 93 -4.71 2.78 8.53
CA VAL A 93 -4.16 1.55 7.92
C VAL A 93 -3.27 0.79 8.90
N LYS A 94 -2.43 1.49 9.68
CA LYS A 94 -1.57 0.87 10.71
C LYS A 94 -2.37 0.17 11.81
N ALA A 95 -3.55 0.69 12.14
CA ALA A 95 -4.40 0.16 13.21
C ALA A 95 -5.10 -1.16 12.84
N LEU A 96 -5.05 -1.58 11.57
CA LEU A 96 -5.60 -2.87 11.15
C LEU A 96 -4.76 -4.06 11.65
N PRO A 97 -5.36 -5.24 11.85
CA PRO A 97 -4.70 -6.43 12.42
C PRO A 97 -3.78 -7.15 11.41
N TRP A 98 -2.75 -6.44 10.93
CA TRP A 98 -1.78 -6.97 9.96
C TRP A 98 -0.83 -8.02 10.56
N ASP A 99 -0.70 -8.06 11.89
CA ASP A 99 0.11 -9.04 12.63
C ASP A 99 -0.26 -10.49 12.31
N LYS A 100 -1.50 -10.73 11.89
CA LYS A 100 -2.02 -12.05 11.53
C LYS A 100 -1.89 -12.38 10.05
N THR A 101 -1.37 -11.45 9.24
CA THR A 101 -1.21 -11.64 7.79
C THR A 101 0.21 -12.08 7.44
N ASP A 102 0.32 -12.91 6.40
CA ASP A 102 1.62 -13.37 5.88
C ASP A 102 2.31 -12.29 5.06
N GLN A 103 3.21 -11.53 5.70
CA GLN A 103 3.95 -10.44 5.06
C GLN A 103 4.83 -10.90 3.90
N THR A 104 5.26 -12.17 3.88
CA THR A 104 6.11 -12.71 2.80
C THR A 104 5.35 -12.81 1.48
N LYS A 105 4.02 -12.88 1.55
CA LYS A 105 3.12 -12.97 0.40
C LYS A 105 2.46 -11.63 0.08
N PHE A 106 2.87 -10.51 0.67
CA PHE A 106 2.17 -9.23 0.52
C PHE A 106 2.26 -8.65 -0.90
N PHE A 107 3.46 -8.62 -1.49
CA PHE A 107 3.72 -7.87 -2.72
C PHE A 107 3.08 -8.48 -3.96
N LYS A 108 3.10 -9.81 -4.10
CA LYS A 108 2.57 -10.51 -5.27
C LYS A 108 1.06 -10.27 -5.49
N PRO A 109 0.15 -10.48 -4.51
CA PRO A 109 -1.26 -10.13 -4.62
C PRO A 109 -1.51 -8.64 -4.83
N THR A 110 -0.73 -7.78 -4.16
CA THR A 110 -0.85 -6.31 -4.32
C THR A 110 -0.50 -5.88 -5.74
N ARG A 111 0.59 -6.41 -6.29
CA ARG A 111 0.99 -6.21 -7.69
C ARG A 111 -0.09 -6.68 -8.64
N ASP A 112 -0.56 -7.91 -8.48
CA ASP A 112 -1.57 -8.50 -9.38
C ASP A 112 -2.87 -7.68 -9.35
N TRP A 113 -3.25 -7.15 -8.19
CA TRP A 113 -4.37 -6.23 -8.04
C TRP A 113 -4.17 -4.92 -8.78
N VAL A 114 -3.02 -4.26 -8.61
CA VAL A 114 -2.71 -3.00 -9.30
C VAL A 114 -2.70 -3.19 -10.81
N LEU A 115 -2.16 -4.30 -11.32
CA LEU A 115 -2.19 -4.62 -12.75
C LEU A 115 -3.62 -4.81 -13.27
N LYS A 116 -4.51 -5.41 -12.47
CA LYS A 116 -5.94 -5.57 -12.82
C LYS A 116 -6.71 -4.25 -12.91
N LEU A 117 -6.22 -3.16 -12.30
CA LEU A 117 -6.81 -1.82 -12.48
C LEU A 117 -6.60 -1.27 -13.90
N ASN A 118 -5.75 -1.91 -14.71
CA ASN A 118 -5.48 -1.58 -16.11
C ASN A 118 -5.11 -0.10 -16.33
N LEU A 119 -4.24 0.40 -15.47
CA LEU A 119 -3.73 1.77 -15.50
C LEU A 119 -2.57 1.89 -16.49
N ASP A 120 -2.36 3.09 -17.03
CA ASP A 120 -1.13 3.37 -17.77
C ASP A 120 0.08 3.30 -16.84
N PHE A 121 0.94 2.31 -17.11
CA PHE A 121 2.02 1.90 -16.24
C PHE A 121 3.02 3.02 -15.94
N THR A 122 3.48 3.71 -16.99
CA THR A 122 4.47 4.79 -16.86
C THR A 122 3.92 5.95 -16.03
N THR A 123 2.64 6.30 -16.23
CA THR A 123 2.01 7.37 -15.46
C THR A 123 1.82 6.98 -14.00
N LEU A 124 1.43 5.72 -13.72
CA LEU A 124 1.35 5.22 -12.35
C LEU A 124 2.70 5.30 -11.63
N VAL A 125 3.78 4.82 -12.26
CA VAL A 125 5.13 4.87 -11.67
C VAL A 125 5.58 6.31 -11.41
N ARG A 126 5.32 7.23 -12.36
CA ARG A 126 5.61 8.67 -12.16
C ARG A 126 4.81 9.27 -10.99
N ALA A 127 3.54 8.90 -10.84
CA ALA A 127 2.71 9.34 -9.72
C ALA A 127 3.26 8.81 -8.39
N LEU A 128 3.69 7.54 -8.33
CA LEU A 128 4.34 6.96 -7.14
C LEU A 128 5.63 7.70 -6.77
N VAL A 129 6.52 7.94 -7.74
CA VAL A 129 7.75 8.70 -7.50
C VAL A 129 7.45 10.10 -6.95
N THR A 130 6.47 10.79 -7.56
CA THR A 130 6.04 12.11 -7.13
C THR A 130 5.53 12.10 -5.68
N VAL A 131 4.74 11.09 -5.30
CA VAL A 131 4.24 10.94 -3.93
C VAL A 131 5.37 10.66 -2.95
N CYS A 132 6.29 9.75 -3.29
CA CYS A 132 7.43 9.43 -2.44
C CYS A 132 8.28 10.66 -2.11
N ASP A 133 8.50 11.55 -3.07
CA ASP A 133 9.26 12.79 -2.86
C ASP A 133 8.44 13.85 -2.12
N ARG A 134 7.13 13.93 -2.39
CA ARG A 134 6.25 14.91 -1.73
C ARG A 134 6.02 14.62 -0.25
N MET A 135 5.90 13.35 0.11
CA MET A 135 5.50 12.91 1.46
C MET A 135 6.70 12.65 2.40
N VAL A 136 7.92 12.70 1.87
CA VAL A 136 9.15 12.55 2.65
C VAL A 136 9.95 13.85 2.64
N THR A 137 10.53 14.21 3.78
CA THR A 137 11.52 15.28 3.87
C THR A 137 12.81 14.79 3.22
N ILE A 138 13.19 15.48 2.15
CA ILE A 138 14.38 15.17 1.36
C ILE A 138 15.42 16.30 1.51
N PRO A 139 16.74 16.01 1.44
CA PRO A 139 17.33 14.68 1.25
C PRO A 139 17.06 13.75 2.46
N LEU A 140 16.83 12.46 2.20
CA LEU A 140 16.56 11.47 3.23
C LEU A 140 17.86 10.80 3.67
N THR A 141 18.27 11.04 4.92
CA THR A 141 19.35 10.30 5.57
C THR A 141 18.78 9.10 6.31
N THR A 142 19.18 7.90 5.92
CA THR A 142 18.80 6.64 6.59
C THR A 142 19.37 6.57 8.01
N ARG A 143 18.80 5.70 8.86
CA ARG A 143 19.34 5.41 10.20
C ARG A 143 20.80 4.89 10.21
N TYR A 144 21.32 4.47 9.05
CA TYR A 144 22.68 3.97 8.86
C TYR A 144 23.62 5.02 8.23
N GLY A 145 23.21 6.28 8.13
CA GLY A 145 24.04 7.39 7.66
C GLY A 145 24.13 7.57 6.15
N LYS A 146 23.49 6.71 5.35
CA LYS A 146 23.40 6.90 3.89
C LYS A 146 22.33 7.93 3.51
N THR A 147 22.65 8.85 2.63
CA THR A 147 21.76 9.94 2.18
C THR A 147 21.30 9.72 0.73
N PHE A 148 20.04 10.07 0.45
CA PHE A 148 19.44 10.06 -0.88
C PHE A 148 18.69 11.37 -1.14
N ASP A 149 18.94 12.01 -2.28
CA ASP A 149 18.35 13.32 -2.58
C ASP A 149 16.87 13.24 -2.94
N LYS A 150 16.44 12.12 -3.51
CA LYS A 150 15.05 11.82 -3.88
C LYS A 150 14.82 10.32 -3.96
N PHE A 151 13.56 9.92 -4.05
CA PHE A 151 13.15 8.53 -4.15
C PHE A 151 13.72 7.82 -5.38
N ASP A 152 13.86 8.49 -6.53
CA ASP A 152 14.37 7.84 -7.73
C ASP A 152 15.84 7.38 -7.56
N ASP A 153 16.65 8.14 -6.81
CA ASP A 153 18.04 7.80 -6.51
C ASP A 153 18.10 6.59 -5.58
N TYR A 154 17.22 6.56 -4.58
CA TYR A 154 17.04 5.42 -3.68
C TYR A 154 16.58 4.17 -4.43
N ARG A 155 15.55 4.31 -5.25
CA ARG A 155 14.93 3.23 -6.00
C ARG A 155 15.93 2.53 -6.90
N ARG A 156 16.73 3.28 -7.65
CA ARG A 156 17.72 2.72 -8.60
C ARG A 156 18.93 2.09 -7.91
N HIS A 157 19.11 2.28 -6.60
CA HIS A 157 20.24 1.70 -5.89
C HIS A 157 20.11 0.17 -5.79
N LYS A 158 21.06 -0.57 -6.39
CA LYS A 158 21.04 -2.04 -6.47
C LYS A 158 19.73 -2.56 -7.07
N TRP A 159 19.35 -2.00 -8.22
CA TRP A 159 18.17 -2.45 -8.97
C TRP A 159 18.44 -3.85 -9.55
N PRO A 160 17.50 -4.80 -9.43
CA PRO A 160 17.69 -6.13 -9.97
C PRO A 160 17.53 -6.15 -11.50
N GLU A 161 18.30 -6.99 -12.18
CA GLU A 161 18.37 -7.05 -13.66
C GLU A 161 17.07 -7.53 -14.31
N ASP A 162 16.26 -8.31 -13.59
CA ASP A 162 15.01 -8.89 -14.07
C ASP A 162 13.80 -7.95 -13.96
N ALA A 163 13.94 -6.82 -13.25
CA ALA A 163 12.90 -5.80 -13.08
C ALA A 163 12.93 -4.78 -14.24
N THR A 164 12.64 -5.24 -15.45
CA THR A 164 12.68 -4.44 -16.69
C THR A 164 11.29 -4.01 -17.18
N PRO A 165 11.20 -3.00 -18.08
CA PRO A 165 9.92 -2.60 -18.68
C PRO A 165 9.18 -3.72 -19.41
N ASP A 166 9.91 -4.71 -19.95
CA ASP A 166 9.34 -5.88 -20.61
C ASP A 166 8.73 -6.88 -19.61
N ASN A 167 9.21 -6.86 -18.36
CA ASN A 167 8.64 -7.60 -17.25
C ASN A 167 7.90 -6.66 -16.28
N LYS A 168 6.79 -6.06 -16.74
CA LYS A 168 5.96 -5.11 -15.97
C LYS A 168 5.57 -5.62 -14.58
N SER A 169 5.33 -6.93 -14.46
CA SER A 169 4.99 -7.58 -13.21
C SER A 169 6.14 -7.46 -12.21
N ARG A 170 7.33 -7.96 -12.57
CA ARG A 170 8.50 -7.88 -11.70
C ARG A 170 8.90 -6.43 -11.41
N LEU A 171 8.83 -5.56 -12.43
CA LEU A 171 9.13 -4.14 -12.26
C LEU A 171 8.20 -3.50 -11.24
N LEU A 172 6.89 -3.72 -11.35
CA LEU A 172 5.93 -3.15 -10.40
C LEU A 172 6.15 -3.66 -8.98
N GLU A 173 6.39 -4.95 -8.82
CA GLU A 173 6.68 -5.56 -7.53
C GLU A 173 7.89 -4.88 -6.86
N GLU A 174 8.97 -4.70 -7.61
CA GLU A 174 10.18 -4.03 -7.13
C GLU A 174 9.91 -2.56 -6.81
N VAL A 175 9.14 -1.84 -7.64
CA VAL A 175 8.73 -0.45 -7.33
C VAL A 175 7.95 -0.39 -6.01
N LEU A 176 6.94 -1.26 -5.83
CA LEU A 176 6.15 -1.30 -4.59
C LEU A 176 7.01 -1.64 -3.37
N LEU A 177 7.98 -2.55 -3.52
CA LEU A 177 8.95 -2.87 -2.47
C LEU A 177 9.80 -1.65 -2.08
N ARG A 178 10.31 -0.89 -3.06
CA ARG A 178 11.08 0.32 -2.79
C ARG A 178 10.23 1.42 -2.17
N VAL A 179 8.96 1.57 -2.59
CA VAL A 179 8.01 2.48 -1.94
C VAL A 179 7.84 2.11 -0.46
N ALA A 180 7.62 0.83 -0.16
CA ALA A 180 7.46 0.35 1.21
C ALA A 180 8.66 0.73 2.08
N PHE A 181 9.87 0.41 1.62
CA PHE A 181 11.08 0.70 2.38
C PHE A 181 11.42 2.18 2.45
N TRP A 182 11.08 2.99 1.44
CA TRP A 182 11.25 4.44 1.48
C TRP A 182 10.42 5.06 2.60
N PHE A 183 9.15 4.70 2.69
CA PHE A 183 8.26 5.18 3.75
C PHE A 183 8.63 4.63 5.13
N GLN A 184 9.01 3.36 5.23
CA GLN A 184 9.48 2.77 6.47
C GLN A 184 10.77 3.46 6.96
N THR A 185 11.73 3.69 6.06
CA THR A 185 12.98 4.40 6.38
C THR A 185 12.68 5.83 6.83
N ALA A 186 11.80 6.53 6.12
CA ALA A 186 11.40 7.88 6.50
C ALA A 186 10.68 7.92 7.85
N ALA A 187 9.86 6.90 8.18
CA ALA A 187 9.23 6.78 9.49
C ALA A 187 10.27 6.59 10.60
N ASP A 188 11.25 5.70 10.38
CA ASP A 188 12.32 5.37 11.33
C ASP A 188 13.13 6.61 11.76
N VAL A 189 13.32 7.58 10.86
CA VAL A 189 14.10 8.80 11.12
C VAL A 189 13.22 10.05 11.30
N GLY A 190 11.90 9.90 11.39
CA GLY A 190 10.97 11.02 11.57
C GLY A 190 10.89 11.98 10.37
N ALA A 191 11.25 11.53 9.16
CA ALA A 191 11.23 12.31 7.92
C ALA A 191 9.90 12.20 7.15
N LEU A 192 8.91 11.44 7.62
CA LEU A 192 7.57 11.48 7.05
C LEU A 192 6.93 12.84 7.32
N LYS A 193 6.53 13.54 6.26
CA LYS A 193 5.70 14.73 6.40
C LYS A 193 4.33 14.28 6.86
N LYS A 194 3.81 14.89 7.93
CA LYS A 194 2.41 14.68 8.31
C LYS A 194 1.57 14.97 7.07
N ALA A 195 0.78 13.98 6.63
CA ALA A 195 -0.21 14.22 5.59
C ALA A 195 -1.01 15.44 6.05
N GLN A 196 -0.97 16.52 5.27
CA GLN A 196 -1.66 17.75 5.63
C GLN A 196 -3.12 17.40 5.92
N ALA A 197 -3.48 17.41 7.19
CA ALA A 197 -4.87 17.46 7.59
C ALA A 197 -5.40 18.79 7.02
N ASN A 198 -6.43 18.69 6.18
CA ASN A 198 -7.27 19.76 5.62
C ASN A 198 -6.69 20.57 4.45
N GLN A 199 -7.13 20.25 3.22
CA GLN A 199 -7.62 21.18 2.18
C GLN A 199 -8.45 20.33 1.18
N HIS A 200 -9.72 20.02 1.45
CA HIS A 200 -10.84 20.94 1.32
C HIS A 200 -11.93 20.67 2.36
N SER A 201 -12.31 21.76 3.02
CA SER A 201 -13.64 22.07 3.53
C SER A 201 -14.74 21.74 2.51
#